data_AF-A0A353LTK8-F1
#
_entry.id   AF-A0A353LTK8-F1
#
_cell.length_a   1.000
_cell.length_b   1.000
_cell.length_c   1.000
_cell.angle_alpha   90.00
_cell.angle_beta   90.00
_cell.angle_gamma   90.00
#
_symmetry.space_group_name_H-M   'P 1'
#
loop_
_entity.id
_entity.type
_entity.pdbx_description
1 polymer ?
#
loop_
_entity_poly.entity_id
_entity_poly.type
_entity_poly.pdbx_seq_one_letter_code
_entity_poly.pdbx_strand_id
1 'polypeptide(L)'
;MVRGFLALIVLIGCSLGFSFDAKAQLALDKIVIDFIPGSSNRQDVVVRNTWDETVYVDVEPAEILNPGEKTESRAPIRDPREAGLLISPVRLAINPGGSRRIRVVNIRDNFDSERIFR
;
A
#
# COMPACT_ATOMS: atom_id res chain seq x y z
N MET A 1 27.98 42.33 32.45
CA MET A 1 26.67 41.72 32.76
C MET A 1 25.76 41.54 31.52
N VAL A 2 26.30 41.39 30.29
CA VAL A 2 25.49 41.31 29.04
C VAL A 2 25.81 40.07 28.18
N ARG A 3 26.87 39.32 28.51
CA ARG A 3 27.31 38.14 27.73
C ARG A 3 26.50 36.86 27.99
N GLY A 4 25.73 36.80 29.08
CA GLY A 4 24.88 35.64 29.40
C GLY A 4 23.52 35.64 28.71
N PHE A 5 23.01 36.80 28.31
CA PHE A 5 21.68 36.93 27.71
C PHE A 5 21.65 36.55 26.22
N LEU A 6 22.79 36.68 25.52
CA LEU A 6 22.92 36.29 24.11
C LEU A 6 22.93 34.77 23.90
N ALA A 7 23.44 34.00 24.86
CA ALA A 7 23.48 32.54 24.77
C ALA A 7 22.09 31.91 24.91
N LEU A 8 21.16 32.56 25.62
CA LEU A 8 19.80 32.07 25.81
C LEU A 8 18.93 32.24 24.56
N ILE A 9 19.21 33.23 23.71
CA ILE A 9 18.46 33.49 22.47
C ILE A 9 18.84 32.46 21.37
N VAL A 10 20.10 32.01 21.33
CA VAL A 10 20.56 31.01 20.36
C VAL A 10 19.96 29.62 20.64
N LEU A 11 19.66 29.31 21.91
CA LEU A 11 19.07 28.03 22.32
C LEU A 11 17.55 27.91 22.07
N ILE A 12 16.84 29.03 21.90
CA ILE A 12 15.40 29.05 21.58
C ILE A 12 15.15 28.96 20.06
N GLY A 13 16.15 29.29 19.22
CA GLY A 13 16.02 29.24 17.76
C GLY A 13 16.06 27.84 17.14
N CYS A 14 16.59 26.82 17.84
CA CYS A 14 16.77 25.48 17.28
C CYS A 14 15.55 24.55 17.37
N SER A 15 14.44 24.97 17.98
CA SER A 15 13.23 24.15 18.11
C SER A 15 12.13 24.47 17.08
N LEU A 16 12.37 25.40 16.15
CA LEU A 16 11.57 25.56 14.93
C LEU A 16 11.91 24.41 13.96
N GLY A 17 11.47 23.20 14.32
CA GLY A 17 11.59 22.01 13.49
C GLY A 17 10.93 22.25 12.14
N PHE A 18 11.72 22.19 11.07
CA PHE A 18 11.21 22.04 9.72
C PHE A 18 10.45 20.71 9.67
N SER A 19 9.13 20.78 9.70
CA SER A 19 8.28 19.63 9.37
C SER A 19 8.43 19.36 7.88
N PHE A 20 9.24 18.35 7.52
CA PHE A 20 9.22 17.82 6.17
C PHE A 20 7.90 17.07 6.00
N ASP A 21 7.03 17.63 5.18
CA ASP A 21 5.75 17.02 4.83
C ASP A 21 6.05 15.74 4.04
N ALA A 22 5.78 14.58 4.63
CA ALA A 22 5.96 13.30 3.99
C ALA A 22 4.87 13.14 2.92
N LYS A 23 5.15 13.61 1.69
CA LYS A 23 4.21 13.46 0.59
C LYS A 23 4.12 11.99 0.18
N ALA A 24 2.92 11.40 0.30
CA ALA A 24 2.65 10.08 -0.27
C ALA A 24 2.91 10.10 -1.79
N GLN A 25 3.75 9.18 -2.25
CA GLN A 25 4.40 9.21 -3.57
C GLN A 25 3.68 8.36 -4.63
N LEU A 26 2.66 7.60 -4.19
CA LEU A 26 1.87 6.70 -5.01
C LEU A 26 0.37 6.93 -4.76
N ALA A 27 -0.41 6.93 -5.83
CA ALA A 27 -1.87 6.97 -5.77
C ALA A 27 -2.46 5.71 -6.40
N LEU A 28 -3.52 5.18 -5.79
CA LEU A 28 -4.30 4.05 -6.32
C LEU A 28 -5.66 4.57 -6.79
N ASP A 29 -6.15 4.07 -7.92
CA ASP A 29 -7.52 4.36 -8.38
C ASP A 29 -8.59 3.67 -7.52
N LYS A 30 -8.22 2.54 -6.89
CA LYS A 30 -9.06 1.72 -6.03
C LYS A 30 -8.27 1.24 -4.82
N ILE A 31 -8.92 1.26 -3.66
CA ILE A 31 -8.36 0.75 -2.40
C ILE A 31 -9.04 -0.53 -1.91
N VAL A 32 -10.21 -0.87 -2.49
CA VAL A 32 -10.97 -2.09 -2.20
C VAL A 32 -11.48 -2.67 -3.53
N ILE A 33 -11.43 -3.99 -3.64
CA ILE A 33 -11.96 -4.76 -4.77
C ILE A 33 -12.80 -5.90 -4.20
N ASP A 34 -14.05 -6.02 -4.65
CA ASP A 34 -14.95 -7.09 -4.26
C ASP A 34 -15.20 -8.05 -5.44
N PHE A 35 -14.98 -9.35 -5.22
CA PHE A 35 -15.31 -10.39 -6.20
C PHE A 35 -16.65 -11.04 -5.84
N ILE A 36 -17.72 -10.54 -6.44
CA ILE A 36 -19.09 -11.04 -6.23
C ILE A 36 -19.37 -12.21 -7.18
N PRO A 37 -20.02 -13.31 -6.73
CA PRO A 37 -20.46 -14.38 -7.61
C PRO A 37 -21.26 -13.88 -8.83
N GLY A 38 -20.97 -14.43 -10.00
CA GLY A 38 -21.62 -14.02 -11.27
C GLY A 38 -21.07 -12.73 -11.89
N SER A 39 -20.16 -12.03 -11.22
CA SER A 39 -19.42 -10.89 -11.79
C SER A 39 -18.07 -11.32 -12.37
N SER A 40 -17.33 -10.37 -12.95
CA SER A 40 -15.96 -10.64 -13.40
C SER A 40 -15.09 -11.10 -12.24
N ASN A 41 -14.46 -12.26 -12.39
CA ASN A 41 -13.45 -12.77 -11.45
C ASN A 41 -12.09 -12.07 -11.59
N ARG A 42 -12.00 -11.07 -12.46
CA ARG A 42 -10.79 -10.30 -12.73
C ARG A 42 -11.08 -8.81 -12.56
N GLN A 43 -10.20 -8.13 -11.84
CA GLN A 43 -10.20 -6.69 -11.69
C GLN A 43 -8.78 -6.13 -11.79
N ASP A 44 -8.71 -4.85 -12.12
CA ASP A 44 -7.44 -4.14 -12.28
C ASP A 44 -7.41 -2.95 -11.28
N VAL A 45 -6.24 -2.74 -10.65
CA VAL A 45 -5.87 -1.55 -9.87
C VAL A 45 -4.83 -0.77 -10.66
N VAL A 46 -5.03 0.52 -10.82
CA VAL A 46 -4.08 1.44 -11.43
C VAL A 46 -3.28 2.13 -10.33
N VAL A 47 -1.97 1.92 -10.35
CA VAL A 47 -1.00 2.61 -9.50
C VAL A 47 -0.38 3.75 -10.29
N ARG A 48 -0.41 4.95 -9.72
CA ARG A 48 0.18 6.16 -10.31
C ARG A 48 1.31 6.68 -9.45
N ASN A 49 2.44 6.96 -10.08
CA ASN A 49 3.55 7.67 -9.45
C ASN A 49 3.27 9.18 -9.48
N THR A 50 3.14 9.79 -8.30
CA THR A 50 2.89 11.22 -8.12
C THR A 50 4.15 12.02 -7.76
N TRP A 51 5.31 11.35 -7.71
CA TRP A 51 6.63 11.93 -7.47
C TRP A 51 7.34 12.29 -8.77
N ASP A 52 8.48 12.97 -8.67
CA ASP A 52 9.35 13.40 -9.77
C ASP A 52 10.51 12.44 -10.09
N GLU A 53 10.53 11.28 -9.45
CA GLU A 53 11.55 10.21 -9.56
C GLU A 53 10.87 8.88 -9.86
N THR A 54 11.62 7.92 -10.43
CA THR A 54 11.09 6.58 -10.68
C THR A 54 10.86 5.82 -9.38
N VAL A 55 9.64 5.29 -9.20
CA VAL A 55 9.28 4.46 -8.04
C VAL A 55 9.29 2.98 -8.43
N TYR A 56 9.87 2.15 -7.58
CA TYR A 56 9.82 0.69 -7.68
C TYR A 56 8.78 0.17 -6.68
N VAL A 57 7.83 -0.61 -7.17
CA VAL A 57 6.72 -1.15 -6.38
C VAL A 57 6.84 -2.66 -6.33
N ASP A 58 6.82 -3.20 -5.12
CA ASP A 58 6.62 -4.62 -4.83
C ASP A 58 5.20 -4.83 -4.28
N VAL A 59 4.53 -5.86 -4.75
CA VAL A 59 3.14 -6.20 -4.39
C VAL A 59 3.15 -7.55 -3.69
N GLU A 60 2.86 -7.54 -2.39
CA GLU A 60 2.94 -8.70 -1.51
C GLU A 60 1.56 -9.01 -0.92
N PRO A 61 0.77 -9.90 -1.54
CA PRO A 61 -0.54 -10.21 -1.01
C PRO A 61 -0.48 -11.13 0.20
N ALA A 62 -1.31 -10.83 1.20
CA ALA A 62 -1.54 -11.66 2.37
C ALA A 62 -3.03 -11.90 2.58
N GLU A 63 -3.38 -13.10 3.04
CA GLU A 63 -4.71 -13.39 3.54
C GLU A 63 -4.85 -12.86 4.98
N ILE A 64 -5.99 -12.25 5.27
CA ILE A 64 -6.35 -11.79 6.61
C ILE A 64 -7.18 -12.88 7.28
N LEU A 65 -6.62 -13.48 8.32
CA LEU A 65 -7.29 -14.49 9.15
C LEU A 65 -8.02 -13.80 10.30
N ASN A 66 -9.24 -14.25 10.63
CA ASN A 66 -10.11 -13.69 11.67
C ASN A 66 -10.28 -12.16 11.59
N PRO A 67 -10.71 -11.61 10.43
CA PRO A 67 -10.79 -10.18 10.23
C PRO A 67 -11.74 -9.51 11.24
N GLY A 68 -11.28 -8.42 11.86
CA GLY A 68 -12.07 -7.68 12.86
C GLY A 68 -12.08 -8.29 14.26
N GLU A 69 -11.44 -9.44 14.47
CA GLU A 69 -11.30 -10.06 15.79
C GLU A 69 -9.99 -9.66 16.48
N LYS A 70 -9.90 -9.89 17.80
CA LYS A 70 -8.65 -9.69 18.57
C LYS A 70 -7.51 -10.60 18.10
N THR A 71 -7.84 -11.67 17.39
CA THR A 71 -6.93 -12.68 16.83
C THR A 71 -6.65 -12.43 15.35
N GLU A 72 -6.99 -11.23 14.81
CA GLU A 72 -6.68 -10.87 13.42
C GLU A 72 -5.17 -11.04 13.15
N SER A 73 -4.85 -11.78 12.08
CA SER A 73 -3.46 -12.00 11.68
C SER A 73 -3.31 -12.03 10.16
N ARG A 74 -2.09 -11.80 9.67
CA ARG A 74 -1.75 -11.83 8.24
C ARG A 74 -0.99 -13.11 7.91
N ALA A 75 -1.52 -13.88 6.97
CA ALA A 75 -0.86 -15.06 6.43
C ALA A 75 -0.33 -14.76 5.02
N PRO A 76 0.99 -14.82 4.78
CA PRO A 76 1.55 -14.56 3.46
C PRO A 76 1.12 -15.64 2.46
N ILE A 77 0.78 -15.24 1.23
CA ILE A 77 0.45 -16.16 0.16
C ILE A 77 1.73 -16.79 -0.39
N ARG A 78 1.88 -18.11 -0.24
CA ARG A 78 3.01 -18.87 -0.79
C ARG A 78 2.69 -19.47 -2.17
N ASP A 79 1.49 -20.01 -2.32
CA ASP A 79 0.98 -20.52 -3.59
C ASP A 79 -0.32 -19.78 -3.97
N PRO A 80 -0.31 -18.97 -5.05
CA PRO A 80 -1.51 -18.31 -5.57
C PRO A 80 -2.68 -19.26 -5.87
N ARG A 81 -2.40 -20.51 -6.27
CA ARG A 81 -3.43 -21.52 -6.58
C ARG A 81 -4.13 -21.99 -5.32
N GLU A 82 -3.38 -22.29 -4.26
CA GLU A 82 -3.95 -22.66 -2.96
C GLU A 82 -4.76 -21.48 -2.38
N ALA A 83 -4.18 -20.28 -2.43
CA ALA A 83 -4.85 -19.07 -1.95
C ALA A 83 -6.06 -18.66 -2.81
N GLY A 84 -6.17 -19.13 -4.05
CA GLY A 84 -7.27 -18.75 -4.95
C GLY A 84 -7.20 -17.31 -5.46
N LEU A 85 -6.05 -16.64 -5.28
CA LEU A 85 -5.83 -15.25 -5.65
C LEU A 85 -4.53 -15.11 -6.42
N LEU A 86 -4.62 -14.61 -7.66
CA LEU A 86 -3.48 -14.33 -8.52
C LEU A 86 -3.33 -12.82 -8.70
N ILE A 87 -2.12 -12.31 -8.45
CA ILE A 87 -1.77 -10.90 -8.64
C ILE A 87 -0.59 -10.78 -9.60
N SER A 88 -0.68 -9.85 -10.56
CA SER A 88 0.38 -9.63 -11.55
C SER A 88 0.37 -8.20 -12.13
N PRO A 89 1.54 -7.57 -12.35
CA PRO A 89 2.86 -8.02 -11.91
C PRO A 89 3.07 -7.78 -10.41
N VAL A 90 3.95 -8.58 -9.79
CA VAL A 90 4.33 -8.42 -8.36
C VAL A 90 5.48 -7.44 -8.15
N ARG A 91 6.19 -7.07 -9.22
CA ARG A 91 7.26 -6.06 -9.20
C ARG A 91 7.16 -5.20 -10.45
N LEU A 92 7.26 -3.90 -10.29
CA LEU A 92 7.16 -2.94 -11.39
C LEU A 92 7.92 -1.65 -11.09
N ALA A 93 8.44 -1.02 -12.15
CA ALA A 93 8.98 0.33 -12.09
C ALA A 93 7.98 1.30 -12.76
N ILE A 94 7.75 2.45 -12.11
CA ILE A 94 6.85 3.50 -12.57
C ILE A 94 7.63 4.80 -12.66
N ASN A 95 7.86 5.26 -13.89
CA ASN A 95 8.52 6.55 -14.15
C ASN A 95 7.73 7.73 -13.57
N PRO A 96 8.35 8.91 -13.39
CA PRO A 96 7.70 10.13 -12.92
C PRO A 96 6.40 10.43 -13.68
N GLY A 97 5.31 10.71 -12.95
CA GLY A 97 3.98 10.98 -13.51
C GLY A 97 3.29 9.79 -14.21
N GLY A 98 3.98 8.63 -14.30
CA GLY A 98 3.53 7.43 -14.97
C GLY A 98 2.48 6.65 -14.18
N SER A 99 1.85 5.69 -14.85
CA SER A 99 0.96 4.73 -14.22
C SER A 99 1.20 3.32 -14.73
N ARG A 100 0.83 2.35 -13.90
CA ARG A 100 0.88 0.92 -14.21
C ARG A 100 -0.36 0.24 -13.66
N ARG A 101 -0.70 -0.88 -14.29
CA ARG A 101 -1.87 -1.67 -13.94
C ARG A 101 -1.40 -2.94 -13.24
N ILE A 102 -1.94 -3.19 -12.06
CA ILE A 102 -1.85 -4.46 -11.34
C ILE A 102 -3.18 -5.19 -11.55
N ARG A 103 -3.09 -6.43 -12.01
CA ARG A 103 -4.23 -7.31 -12.20
C ARG A 103 -4.41 -8.19 -10.99
N VAL A 104 -5.63 -8.26 -10.49
CA VAL A 104 -6.07 -9.14 -9.42
C VAL A 104 -7.10 -10.10 -10.02
N VAL A 105 -6.85 -11.39 -9.92
CA VAL A 105 -7.75 -12.44 -10.42
C VAL A 105 -8.09 -13.38 -9.28
N ASN A 106 -9.39 -13.51 -9.03
CA ASN A 106 -9.93 -14.60 -8.26
C ASN A 106 -10.00 -15.85 -9.15
N ILE A 107 -9.19 -16.86 -8.82
CA ILE A 107 -9.08 -18.11 -9.57
C ILE A 107 -9.75 -19.28 -8.86
N ARG A 108 -10.55 -19.00 -7.83
CA ARG A 108 -11.34 -20.00 -7.11
C ARG A 108 -12.79 -19.90 -7.56
N ASP A 109 -13.38 -21.05 -7.88
CA ASP A 109 -14.73 -21.13 -8.43
C ASP A 109 -15.83 -21.20 -7.36
N ASN A 110 -15.50 -21.67 -6.14
CA ASN A 110 -16.42 -21.77 -5.01
C ASN A 110 -15.76 -21.33 -3.69
N PHE A 111 -16.50 -20.53 -2.91
CA PHE A 111 -16.10 -20.11 -1.58
C PHE A 111 -17.08 -20.68 -0.55
N ASP A 112 -16.56 -21.39 0.44
CA ASP A 112 -17.35 -21.82 1.60
C ASP A 112 -17.65 -20.62 2.54
N SER A 113 -16.79 -19.59 2.50
CA SER A 113 -16.92 -18.35 3.26
C SER A 113 -16.20 -17.19 2.55
N GLU A 114 -16.57 -15.96 2.92
CA GLU A 114 -15.84 -14.75 2.50
C GLU A 114 -14.38 -14.81 2.99
N ARG A 115 -13.47 -14.31 2.15
CA ARG A 115 -12.02 -14.27 2.42
C ARG A 115 -11.49 -12.89 2.09
N ILE A 116 -10.66 -12.36 2.98
CA ILE A 116 -10.14 -10.99 2.89
C ILE A 116 -8.63 -11.05 2.63
N PHE A 117 -8.16 -10.19 1.73
CA PHE A 117 -6.74 -10.06 1.38
C PHE A 117 -6.30 -8.60 1.50
N ARG A 118 -5.02 -8.37 1.79
CA ARG A 118 -4.38 -7.05 1.80
C ARG A 118 -2.99 -7.10 1.18
#